data_AF-A0A6L7CMK6-F1
#
_entry.id   AF-A0A6L7CMK6-F1
#
_cell.length_a   1.000
_cell.length_b   1.000
_cell.length_c   1.000
_cell.angle_alpha   90.00
_cell.angle_beta   90.00
_cell.angle_gamma   90.00
#
_symmetry.space_group_name_H-M   'P 1'
#
loop_
_entity.id
_entity.type
_entity.pdbx_description
1 polymer ?
#
loop_
_entity_poly.entity_id
_entity_poly.type
_entity_poly.pdbx_seq_one_letter_code
_entity_poly.pdbx_strand_id
1 'polypeptide(L)'
;NPFSVARAAWQDLTSGRVISGGSTLTMQVARLLDPHPKTFGGKIRQLWRALQLEWHLSKREILTLYLNRAPFGGTLQGSGAASWAYLGKSPANLSYSEAAMLAVLPQAPSRLRPDRWPERAEAARNKVLERMAVQGVWSREQVKESREEPIWLAPRQMPQLAPLFSRMMLGKSKSDKIVTTL
;
A
#
# COMPACT_ATOMS: atom_id res chain seq x y z
N ASN A 1 -17.13 -13.26 32.70
CA ASN A 1 -17.55 -11.86 32.85
C ASN A 1 -17.55 -11.20 31.47
N PRO A 2 -18.70 -10.90 30.85
CA PRO A 2 -18.77 -10.41 29.46
C PRO A 2 -18.03 -9.08 29.24
N PHE A 3 -17.93 -8.23 30.27
CA PHE A 3 -17.18 -6.97 30.21
C PHE A 3 -15.66 -7.17 30.05
N SER A 4 -15.08 -8.25 30.58
CA SER A 4 -13.64 -8.50 30.46
C SER A 4 -13.28 -9.02 29.07
N VAL A 5 -14.17 -9.75 28.42
CA VAL A 5 -14.00 -10.22 27.03
C VAL A 5 -14.12 -9.05 26.07
N ALA A 6 -15.10 -8.17 26.25
CA ALA A 6 -15.23 -6.94 25.46
C ALA A 6 -14.01 -6.02 25.62
N ARG A 7 -13.51 -5.85 26.85
CA ARG A 7 -12.29 -5.06 27.12
C ARG A 7 -11.03 -5.70 26.54
N ALA A 8 -10.89 -7.03 26.60
CA ALA A 8 -9.74 -7.73 26.03
C ALA A 8 -9.75 -7.63 24.49
N ALA A 9 -10.88 -7.92 23.85
CA ALA A 9 -11.05 -7.72 22.41
C ALA A 9 -10.79 -6.26 22.01
N TRP A 10 -11.21 -5.30 22.84
CA TRP A 10 -10.94 -3.87 22.67
C TRP A 10 -9.47 -3.48 22.87
N GLN A 11 -8.79 -4.05 23.85
CA GLN A 11 -7.35 -3.87 24.07
C GLN A 11 -6.55 -4.49 22.93
N ASP A 12 -6.96 -5.64 22.40
CA ASP A 12 -6.36 -6.28 21.24
C ASP A 12 -6.58 -5.44 19.97
N LEU A 13 -7.79 -4.92 19.75
CA LEU A 13 -8.09 -3.97 18.67
C LEU A 13 -7.29 -2.66 18.80
N THR A 14 -7.13 -2.12 20.00
CA THR A 14 -6.42 -0.85 20.23
C THR A 14 -4.90 -0.99 20.25
N SER A 15 -4.37 -2.19 20.57
CA SER A 15 -2.95 -2.55 20.53
C SER A 15 -2.50 -3.12 19.18
N GLY A 16 -3.41 -3.23 18.20
CA GLY A 16 -3.11 -3.66 16.83
C GLY A 16 -3.09 -5.18 16.64
N ARG A 17 -3.53 -5.95 17.63
CA ARG A 17 -3.63 -7.42 17.60
C ARG A 17 -5.04 -7.84 17.13
N VAL A 18 -5.39 -7.55 15.88
CA VAL A 18 -6.68 -7.98 15.32
C VAL A 18 -6.65 -9.49 15.05
N ILE A 19 -7.73 -10.18 15.43
CA ILE A 19 -7.90 -11.65 15.44
C ILE A 19 -7.94 -12.27 14.01
N SER A 20 -7.84 -11.47 12.94
CA SER A 20 -7.59 -11.97 11.59
C SER A 20 -6.89 -10.94 10.69
N GLY A 21 -6.02 -11.40 9.79
CA GLY A 21 -5.26 -10.54 8.87
C GLY A 21 -6.14 -9.73 7.90
N GLY A 22 -7.30 -10.29 7.50
CA GLY A 22 -8.22 -9.65 6.56
C GLY A 22 -8.89 -8.39 7.10
N SER A 23 -9.21 -8.34 8.40
CA SER A 23 -9.82 -7.16 9.02
C SER A 23 -8.82 -6.02 9.24
N THR A 24 -7.52 -6.32 9.26
CA THR A 24 -6.47 -5.30 9.38
C THR A 24 -6.36 -4.45 8.11
N LEU A 25 -6.52 -5.05 6.93
CA LEU A 25 -6.46 -4.32 5.66
C LEU A 25 -7.66 -3.37 5.52
N THR A 26 -8.86 -3.83 5.86
CA THR A 26 -10.08 -3.01 5.88
C THR A 26 -9.94 -1.82 6.82
N MET A 27 -9.37 -2.02 8.01
CA MET A 27 -9.06 -0.93 8.94
C MET A 27 -8.09 0.09 8.35
N GLN A 28 -7.10 -0.36 7.56
CA GLN A 28 -6.19 0.54 6.86
C GLN A 28 -6.92 1.32 5.77
N VAL A 29 -7.77 0.68 4.96
CA VAL A 29 -8.58 1.34 3.93
C VAL A 29 -9.52 2.37 4.56
N ALA A 30 -10.22 2.03 5.64
CA ALA A 30 -11.09 2.94 6.37
C ALA A 30 -10.35 4.23 6.79
N ARG A 31 -9.11 4.08 7.29
CA ARG A 31 -8.27 5.22 7.70
C ARG A 31 -7.79 6.06 6.53
N LEU A 32 -7.51 5.43 5.38
CA LEU A 32 -7.08 6.12 4.17
C LEU A 32 -8.24 6.91 3.53
N LEU A 33 -9.46 6.38 3.59
CA LEU A 33 -10.65 7.02 3.01
C LEU A 33 -11.30 8.07 3.92
N ASP A 34 -11.28 7.86 5.23
CA ASP A 34 -11.85 8.78 6.23
C ASP A 34 -10.80 9.09 7.32
N PRO A 35 -9.80 9.94 7.03
CA PRO A 35 -8.78 10.31 8.01
C PRO A 35 -9.40 10.92 9.26
N HIS A 36 -8.97 10.46 10.43
CA HIS A 36 -9.53 10.89 11.71
C HIS A 36 -8.42 11.17 12.74
N PRO A 37 -8.71 11.97 13.78
CA PRO A 37 -7.78 12.17 14.89
C PRO A 37 -7.39 10.85 15.56
N LYS A 38 -6.19 10.80 16.14
CA LYS A 38 -5.69 9.65 16.92
C LYS A 38 -6.26 9.63 18.35
N THR A 39 -7.57 9.88 18.48
CA THR A 39 -8.30 9.85 19.74
C THR A 39 -9.13 8.57 19.85
N PHE A 40 -9.63 8.29 21.05
CA PHE A 40 -10.53 7.15 21.28
C PHE A 40 -11.78 7.20 20.38
N GLY A 41 -12.42 8.37 20.28
CA GLY A 41 -13.56 8.58 19.39
C GLY A 41 -13.20 8.38 17.90
N GLY A 42 -12.00 8.82 17.49
CA GLY A 42 -11.49 8.57 16.14
C GLY A 42 -11.34 7.07 15.82
N LYS A 43 -10.85 6.27 16.77
CA LYS A 43 -10.77 4.80 16.62
C LYS A 43 -12.14 4.14 16.50
N ILE A 44 -13.15 4.59 17.26
CA ILE A 44 -14.53 4.09 17.12
C ILE A 44 -15.07 4.40 15.72
N ARG A 45 -14.87 5.63 15.24
CA ARG A 45 -15.27 6.01 13.88
C ARG A 45 -14.57 5.15 12.83
N GLN A 46 -13.28 4.87 13.00
CA GLN A 46 -12.52 3.98 12.11
C GLN A 46 -13.12 2.56 12.06
N LEU A 47 -13.44 1.99 13.22
CA LEU A 47 -14.06 0.68 13.33
C LEU A 47 -15.41 0.65 12.62
N TRP A 48 -16.24 1.67 12.85
CA TRP A 48 -17.54 1.79 12.19
C TRP A 48 -17.40 1.88 10.67
N ARG A 49 -16.45 2.67 10.17
CA ARG A 49 -16.15 2.75 8.72
C ARG A 49 -15.65 1.43 8.16
N ALA A 50 -14.81 0.70 8.89
CA ALA A 50 -14.36 -0.63 8.46
C ALA A 50 -15.52 -1.62 8.36
N LEU A 51 -16.45 -1.63 9.33
CA LEU A 51 -17.65 -2.46 9.27
C LEU A 51 -18.55 -2.08 8.08
N GLN A 52 -18.72 -0.78 7.81
CA GLN A 52 -19.45 -0.32 6.63
C GLN A 52 -18.82 -0.81 5.32
N LEU A 53 -17.49 -0.78 5.21
CA LEU A 53 -16.79 -1.29 4.03
C LEU A 53 -17.02 -2.79 3.84
N GLU A 54 -16.89 -3.60 4.89
CA GLU A 54 -17.10 -5.06 4.83
C GLU A 54 -18.55 -5.43 4.53
N TRP A 55 -19.50 -4.59 4.92
CA TRP A 55 -20.92 -4.80 4.61
C TRP A 55 -21.20 -4.62 3.11
N HIS A 56 -20.53 -3.68 2.46
CA HIS A 56 -20.84 -3.29 1.07
C HIS A 56 -19.86 -3.85 0.05
N LEU A 57 -18.66 -4.25 0.46
CA LEU A 57 -17.57 -4.63 -0.43
C LEU A 57 -17.00 -6.00 -0.05
N SER A 58 -16.69 -6.78 -1.07
CA SER A 58 -15.91 -8.00 -0.95
C SER A 58 -14.46 -7.71 -0.55
N LYS A 59 -13.77 -8.73 -0.02
CA LYS A 59 -12.34 -8.65 0.30
C LYS A 59 -11.47 -8.27 -0.90
N ARG A 60 -11.86 -8.69 -2.11
CA ARG A 60 -11.16 -8.35 -3.35
C ARG A 60 -11.29 -6.86 -3.67
N GLU A 61 -12.48 -6.28 -3.48
CA GLU A 61 -12.72 -4.85 -3.69
C GLU A 61 -11.99 -4.01 -2.65
N ILE A 62 -11.99 -4.44 -1.38
CA ILE A 62 -11.23 -3.78 -0.30
C ILE A 62 -9.72 -3.80 -0.60
N LEU A 63 -9.19 -4.94 -1.04
CA LEU A 63 -7.79 -5.05 -1.46
C LEU A 63 -7.50 -4.12 -2.64
N THR A 64 -8.40 -4.04 -3.62
CA THR A 64 -8.26 -3.14 -4.77
C THR A 64 -8.22 -1.68 -4.33
N LEU A 65 -9.12 -1.27 -3.42
CA LEU A 65 -9.10 0.07 -2.84
C LEU A 65 -7.80 0.36 -2.10
N TYR A 66 -7.30 -0.60 -1.32
CA TYR A 66 -6.01 -0.48 -0.65
C TYR A 66 -4.88 -0.27 -1.66
N LEU A 67 -4.76 -1.14 -2.66
CA LEU A 67 -3.70 -1.10 -3.66
C LEU A 67 -3.73 0.19 -4.50
N ASN A 68 -4.87 0.87 -4.60
CA ASN A 68 -5.01 2.15 -5.30
C ASN A 68 -4.81 3.39 -4.43
N ARG A 69 -4.83 3.25 -3.09
CA ARG A 69 -4.77 4.40 -2.15
C ARG A 69 -3.62 4.34 -1.16
N ALA A 70 -2.95 3.20 -1.03
CA ALA A 70 -1.82 3.05 -0.13
C ALA A 70 -0.72 4.08 -0.47
N PRO A 71 -0.11 4.75 0.54
CA PRO A 71 0.95 5.72 0.31
C PRO A 71 2.28 5.01 0.06
N PHE A 72 3.06 5.47 -0.91
CA PHE A 72 4.39 4.90 -1.24
C PHE A 72 5.54 5.91 -1.04
N GLY A 73 5.23 7.12 -0.59
CA GLY A 73 6.22 8.17 -0.26
C GLY A 73 6.04 9.43 -1.08
N GLY A 74 6.23 10.59 -0.45
CA GLY A 74 5.94 11.87 -1.09
C GLY A 74 4.46 11.98 -1.48
N THR A 75 4.19 12.30 -2.73
CA THR A 75 2.83 12.39 -3.30
C THR A 75 2.35 11.09 -3.93
N LEU A 76 3.15 10.02 -3.92
CA LEU A 76 2.81 8.75 -4.56
C LEU A 76 1.78 7.97 -3.74
N GLN A 77 0.64 7.70 -4.37
CA GLN A 77 -0.45 6.87 -3.84
C GLN A 77 -0.81 5.82 -4.86
N GLY A 78 -0.98 4.59 -4.39
CA GLY A 78 -1.31 3.43 -5.22
C GLY A 78 -0.08 2.73 -5.79
N SER A 79 -0.16 1.41 -5.82
CA SER A 79 0.88 0.50 -6.31
C SER A 79 1.20 0.72 -7.79
N GLY A 80 0.20 1.04 -8.61
CA GLY A 80 0.38 1.38 -10.02
C GLY A 80 1.28 2.61 -10.21
N ALA A 81 0.94 3.72 -9.54
CA ALA A 81 1.75 4.93 -9.61
C ALA A 81 3.15 4.72 -9.03
N ALA A 82 3.27 3.97 -7.93
CA ALA A 82 4.56 3.65 -7.31
C ALA A 82 5.45 2.79 -8.22
N SER A 83 4.88 1.79 -8.89
CA SER A 83 5.61 0.93 -9.83
C SER A 83 6.20 1.73 -10.99
N TRP A 84 5.41 2.61 -11.61
CA TRP A 84 5.93 3.50 -12.65
C TRP A 84 6.96 4.50 -12.11
N ALA A 85 6.70 5.11 -10.96
CA ALA A 85 7.57 6.15 -10.42
C ALA A 85 8.91 5.62 -9.90
N TYR A 86 8.95 4.43 -9.33
CA TYR A 86 10.17 3.83 -8.77
C TYR A 86 10.88 2.87 -9.74
N LEU A 87 10.13 2.16 -10.58
CA LEU A 87 10.66 1.05 -11.39
C LEU A 87 10.40 1.20 -12.89
N GLY A 88 9.66 2.23 -13.31
CA GLY A 88 9.46 2.55 -14.73
C GLY A 88 8.65 1.51 -15.50
N LYS A 89 7.86 0.67 -14.82
CA LYS A 89 7.07 -0.39 -15.45
C LYS A 89 5.75 -0.67 -14.74
N SER A 90 4.87 -1.37 -15.45
CA SER A 90 3.57 -1.82 -14.92
C SER A 90 3.73 -2.79 -13.75
N PRO A 91 2.86 -2.75 -12.72
CA PRO A 91 2.85 -3.73 -11.62
C PRO A 91 2.79 -5.18 -12.07
N ALA A 92 2.20 -5.46 -13.24
CA ALA A 92 2.12 -6.81 -13.80
C ALA A 92 3.48 -7.36 -14.29
N ASN A 93 4.47 -6.49 -14.51
CA ASN A 93 5.79 -6.83 -15.03
C ASN A 93 6.88 -6.76 -13.95
N LEU A 94 6.49 -6.74 -12.67
CA LEU A 94 7.42 -6.70 -11.55
C LEU A 94 8.03 -8.08 -11.30
N SER A 95 9.31 -8.10 -10.99
CA SER A 95 9.95 -9.28 -10.42
C SER A 95 9.47 -9.50 -8.98
N TYR A 96 9.75 -10.68 -8.42
CA TYR A 96 9.42 -10.97 -7.01
C TYR A 96 10.16 -10.03 -6.05
N SER A 97 11.41 -9.67 -6.35
CA SER A 97 12.20 -8.72 -5.54
C SER A 97 11.57 -7.33 -5.53
N GLU A 98 11.16 -6.84 -6.70
CA GLU A 98 10.52 -5.54 -6.87
C GLU A 98 9.12 -5.48 -6.24
N ALA A 99 8.32 -6.53 -6.44
CA ALA A 99 7.01 -6.65 -5.82
C ALA A 99 7.12 -6.68 -4.29
N ALA A 100 8.10 -7.42 -3.75
CA ALA A 100 8.39 -7.43 -2.32
C ALA A 100 8.85 -6.06 -1.80
N MET A 101 9.66 -5.32 -2.56
CA MET A 101 10.04 -3.96 -2.22
C MET A 101 8.81 -3.05 -2.18
N LEU A 102 7.96 -3.04 -3.21
CA LEU A 102 6.75 -2.20 -3.21
C LEU A 102 5.80 -2.58 -2.08
N ALA A 103 5.63 -3.87 -1.77
CA ALA A 103 4.75 -4.32 -0.70
C ALA A 103 5.14 -3.80 0.70
N VAL A 104 6.41 -3.48 0.93
CA VAL A 104 6.86 -2.96 2.24
C VAL A 104 6.78 -1.44 2.36
N LEU A 105 6.79 -0.69 1.26
CA LEU A 105 6.84 0.77 1.30
C LEU A 105 5.69 1.41 2.10
N PRO A 106 4.42 0.96 1.98
CA PRO A 106 3.31 1.57 2.71
C PRO A 106 3.40 1.49 4.23
N GLN A 107 4.24 0.61 4.78
CA GLN A 107 4.42 0.48 6.22
C GLN A 107 5.07 1.73 6.83
N ALA A 108 6.00 2.34 6.10
CA ALA A 108 6.68 3.55 6.51
C ALA A 108 7.11 4.37 5.27
N PRO A 109 6.13 4.98 4.56
CA PRO A 109 6.30 5.50 3.20
C PRO A 109 7.33 6.63 3.08
N SER A 110 7.62 7.34 4.18
CA SER A 110 8.68 8.37 4.20
C SER A 110 10.06 7.81 4.55
N ARG A 111 10.12 6.72 5.32
CA ARG A 111 11.36 6.15 5.88
C ARG A 111 11.94 5.02 5.04
N LEU A 112 11.12 4.33 4.27
CA LEU A 112 11.49 3.20 3.41
C LEU A 112 11.64 3.59 1.94
N ARG A 113 11.64 4.89 1.63
CA ARG A 113 11.83 5.40 0.28
C ARG A 113 13.12 4.86 -0.34
N PRO A 114 13.09 4.01 -1.38
CA PRO A 114 14.30 3.42 -1.94
C PRO A 114 15.20 4.48 -2.60
N ASP A 115 14.62 5.58 -3.08
CA ASP A 115 15.34 6.70 -3.68
C ASP A 115 16.10 7.58 -2.67
N ARG A 116 15.81 7.44 -1.37
CA ARG A 116 16.47 8.20 -0.29
C ARG A 116 17.20 7.33 0.71
N TRP A 117 16.70 6.13 0.96
CA TRP A 117 17.15 5.21 1.99
C TRP A 117 17.22 3.78 1.43
N PRO A 118 18.07 3.53 0.41
CA PRO A 118 18.12 2.25 -0.31
C PRO A 118 18.36 1.07 0.64
N GLU A 119 19.31 1.19 1.56
CA GLU A 119 19.63 0.15 2.56
C GLU A 119 18.42 -0.21 3.45
N ARG A 120 17.60 0.79 3.83
CA ARG A 120 16.40 0.54 4.66
C ARG A 120 15.32 -0.15 3.86
N ALA A 121 15.13 0.25 2.59
CA ALA A 121 14.19 -0.38 1.69
C ALA A 121 14.57 -1.83 1.42
N GLU A 122 15.85 -2.09 1.16
CA GLU A 122 16.43 -3.41 0.97
C GLU A 122 16.26 -4.29 2.22
N ALA A 123 16.60 -3.80 3.40
CA ALA A 123 16.42 -4.56 4.65
C ALA A 123 14.95 -4.93 4.88
N ALA A 124 14.02 -4.01 4.60
CA ALA A 124 12.58 -4.27 4.70
C ALA A 124 12.11 -5.30 3.66
N ARG A 125 12.54 -5.18 2.40
CA ARG A 125 12.28 -6.15 1.32
C ARG A 125 12.76 -7.54 1.73
N ASN A 126 14.03 -7.66 2.13
CA ASN A 126 14.65 -8.94 2.49
C ASN A 126 13.90 -9.61 3.67
N LYS A 127 13.42 -8.82 4.63
CA LYS A 127 12.58 -9.32 5.72
C LYS A 127 11.25 -9.90 5.24
N VAL A 128 10.63 -9.32 4.22
CA VAL A 128 9.40 -9.86 3.63
C VAL A 128 9.70 -11.10 2.79
N LEU A 129 10.74 -11.09 1.97
CA LEU A 129 11.18 -12.27 1.21
C LEU A 129 11.39 -13.48 2.14
N GLU A 130 12.09 -13.29 3.27
CA GLU A 130 12.31 -14.34 4.26
C GLU A 130 10.99 -14.84 4.87
N ARG A 131 10.05 -13.94 5.18
CA ARG A 131 8.73 -14.33 5.69
C ARG A 131 7.95 -15.18 4.69
N MET A 132 8.06 -14.89 3.40
CA MET A 132 7.40 -15.66 2.34
C MET A 132 8.00 -17.07 2.22
N ALA A 133 9.31 -17.20 2.44
CA ALA A 133 9.98 -18.51 2.53
C ALA A 133 9.49 -19.30 3.75
N VAL A 134 9.46 -18.67 4.93
CA VAL A 134 9.03 -19.29 6.20
C VAL A 134 7.56 -19.74 6.13
N GLN A 135 6.72 -18.99 5.43
CA GLN A 135 5.30 -19.34 5.23
C GLN A 135 5.08 -20.35 4.09
N GLY A 136 6.14 -20.76 3.39
CA GLY A 136 6.06 -21.71 2.27
C GLY A 136 5.36 -21.17 1.03
N VAL A 137 5.20 -19.84 0.91
CA VAL A 137 4.57 -19.22 -0.27
C VAL A 137 5.55 -19.18 -1.45
N TRP A 138 6.84 -18.96 -1.16
CA TRP A 138 7.93 -19.01 -2.14
C TRP A 138 9.00 -20.01 -1.69
N SER A 139 9.68 -20.64 -2.64
CA SER A 139 10.79 -21.55 -2.33
C SER A 139 11.98 -20.78 -1.75
N ARG A 140 12.87 -21.48 -1.04
CA ARG A 140 14.09 -20.86 -0.49
C ARG A 140 15.02 -20.40 -1.61
N GLU A 141 15.06 -21.14 -2.71
CA GLU A 141 15.83 -20.84 -3.92
C GLU A 141 15.32 -19.55 -4.55
N GLN A 142 14.01 -19.42 -4.76
CA GLN A 142 13.39 -18.22 -5.32
C GLN A 142 13.63 -16.99 -4.44
N VAL A 143 13.57 -17.15 -3.11
CA VAL A 143 13.86 -16.08 -2.16
C VAL A 143 15.33 -15.68 -2.19
N LYS A 144 16.26 -16.65 -2.33
CA LYS A 144 17.68 -16.38 -2.48
C LYS A 144 17.95 -15.59 -3.76
N GLU A 145 17.43 -16.03 -4.91
CA GLU A 145 17.55 -15.32 -6.19
C GLU A 145 16.98 -13.91 -6.11
N SER A 146 15.79 -13.75 -5.53
CA SER A 146 15.16 -12.43 -5.36
C SER A 146 15.97 -11.49 -4.46
N ARG A 147 16.75 -12.01 -3.51
CA ARG A 147 17.63 -11.19 -2.65
C ARG A 147 18.89 -10.74 -3.37
N GLU A 148 19.40 -11.55 -4.28
CA GLU A 148 20.59 -11.25 -5.09
C GLU A 148 20.26 -10.30 -6.26
N GLU A 149 18.98 -10.20 -6.64
CA GLU A 149 18.51 -9.29 -7.68
C GLU A 149 18.76 -7.80 -7.30
N PRO A 150 19.60 -7.07 -8.07
CA PRO A 150 19.76 -5.65 -7.88
C PRO A 150 18.49 -4.91 -8.32
N ILE A 151 17.95 -4.05 -7.46
CA ILE A 151 16.80 -3.21 -7.81
C ILE A 151 17.30 -1.91 -8.42
N TRP A 152 17.08 -1.76 -9.72
CA TRP A 152 17.37 -0.54 -10.46
C TRP A 152 16.18 0.40 -10.37
N LEU A 153 16.38 1.54 -9.70
CA LEU A 153 15.37 2.58 -9.68
C LEU A 153 15.32 3.29 -11.03
N ALA A 154 14.12 3.46 -11.56
CA ALA A 154 13.91 4.25 -12.76
C ALA A 154 14.34 5.71 -12.51
N PRO A 155 14.92 6.37 -13.52
CA PRO A 155 15.14 7.81 -13.45
C PRO A 155 13.78 8.47 -13.23
N ARG A 156 13.73 9.50 -12.37
CA ARG A 156 12.51 10.27 -12.16
C ARG A 156 12.13 11.03 -13.42
N GLN A 157 11.37 10.38 -14.28
CA GLN A 157 10.72 10.99 -15.41
C GLN A 157 9.27 11.23 -15.02
N MET A 158 8.97 12.40 -14.46
CA MET A 158 7.59 12.87 -14.53
C MET A 158 7.36 13.27 -15.99
N PRO A 159 6.43 12.63 -16.72
CA PRO A 159 6.15 13.01 -18.10
C PRO A 159 5.67 14.46 -18.11
N GLN A 160 6.55 15.38 -18.51
CA GLN A 160 6.22 16.79 -18.70
C GLN A 160 5.77 17.07 -20.13
N LEU A 161 5.15 16.08 -20.79
CA LEU A 161 4.75 16.19 -22.20
C LEU A 161 3.84 17.39 -22.44
N ALA A 162 2.85 17.64 -21.56
CA ALA A 162 1.98 18.81 -21.68
C ALA A 162 1.35 19.28 -20.35
N PRO A 163 2.12 19.90 -19.42
CA PRO A 163 1.63 20.25 -18.08
C PRO A 163 0.45 21.24 -18.09
N LEU A 164 0.48 22.23 -19.00
CA LEU A 164 -0.59 23.22 -19.15
C LEU A 164 -1.85 22.59 -19.74
N PHE A 165 -1.70 21.69 -20.71
CA PHE A 165 -2.81 20.95 -21.30
C PHE A 165 -3.48 20.05 -20.27
N SER A 166 -2.69 19.29 -19.49
CA SER A 166 -3.21 18.47 -18.39
C SER A 166 -3.99 19.32 -17.38
N ARG A 167 -3.47 20.51 -17.01
CA ARG A 167 -4.17 21.44 -16.12
C ARG A 167 -5.47 21.98 -16.71
N MET A 168 -5.47 22.34 -18.00
CA MET A 168 -6.68 22.78 -18.70
C MET A 168 -7.73 21.66 -18.73
N MET A 169 -7.32 20.44 -19.05
CA MET A 169 -8.22 19.30 -19.18
C MET A 169 -8.87 18.91 -17.85
N LEU A 170 -8.17 19.07 -16.72
CA LEU A 170 -8.76 18.90 -15.38
C LEU A 170 -9.93 19.87 -15.11
N GLY A 171 -9.95 21.04 -15.76
CA GLY A 171 -11.07 21.98 -15.67
C GLY A 171 -12.20 21.72 -16.68
N LYS A 172 -11.91 21.00 -17.78
CA LYS A 172 -12.84 20.78 -18.90
C LYS A 172 -13.54 19.42 -18.87
N SER A 173 -12.91 18.38 -18.33
CA SER A 173 -13.44 17.02 -18.33
C SER A 173 -13.49 16.43 -16.93
N LYS A 174 -14.57 15.70 -16.64
CA LYS A 174 -14.72 14.86 -15.43
C LYS A 174 -14.45 13.37 -15.71
N SER A 175 -14.01 13.02 -16.92
CA SER A 175 -13.73 11.63 -17.30
C SER A 175 -12.50 11.10 -16.57
N ASP A 176 -12.58 9.86 -16.09
CA ASP A 176 -11.46 9.18 -15.41
C ASP A 176 -10.27 8.90 -16.35
N LYS A 177 -10.54 8.82 -17.66
CA LYS A 177 -9.52 8.66 -18.70
C LYS A 177 -9.79 9.65 -19.83
N ILE A 178 -8.75 10.41 -20.17
CA ILE A 178 -8.76 11.35 -21.29
C ILE A 178 -7.83 10.78 -22.35
N VAL A 179 -8.39 10.38 -23.49
CA VAL A 179 -7.60 9.91 -24.64
C VAL A 179 -7.30 11.12 -25.50
N THR A 180 -6.02 11.34 -25.78
CA THR A 180 -5.54 12.49 -26.57
C THR A 180 -4.57 12.02 -27.64
N THR A 181 -4.31 12.88 -28.62
CA THR A 181 -3.33 12.63 -29.69
C THR A 181 -1.89 12.94 -29.28
N LEU A 182 -1.68 13.46 -28.07
CA LEU A 182 -0.37 13.60 -27.41
C LEU A 182 0.16 12.24 -26.95
#